data_AF-A0A1G7T0Z6-F1
#
_entry.id   AF-A0A1G7T0Z6-F1
#
_cell.length_a   1.000
_cell.length_b   1.000
_cell.length_c   1.000
_cell.angle_alpha   90.00
_cell.angle_beta   90.00
_cell.angle_gamma   90.00
#
_symmetry.space_group_name_H-M   'P 1'
#
loop_
_entity.id
_entity.type
_entity.pdbx_description
1 polymer ?
#
loop_
_entity_poly.entity_id
_entity_poly.type
_entity_poly.pdbx_seq_one_letter_code
_entity_poly.pdbx_strand_id
1 'polypeptide(L)'
;MSDNSISVNDWSEPEQDLVPLTRGEAVELIAEQTGRSREVAESMVRDYLDDTSTRLGYSVHRWGLDSGDVAEIRRDYEWIDYEAGENPADARARAAVNAAGWATTAAAVDREHSPGYTARADLQAAMWAERAEDGWSA
;
A
#
# COMPACT_ATOMS: atom_id res chain seq x y z
N MET A 1 -56.90 -20.13 -5.01
CA MET A 1 -56.30 -18.99 -4.27
C MET A 1 -55.34 -19.57 -3.26
N SER A 2 -54.05 -19.48 -3.57
CA SER A 2 -52.95 -19.04 -2.70
C SER A 2 -51.70 -19.20 -3.53
N ASP A 3 -51.28 -18.07 -4.09
CA ASP A 3 -50.05 -17.90 -4.86
C ASP A 3 -48.91 -17.83 -3.85
N ASN A 4 -47.95 -18.74 -3.93
CA ASN A 4 -46.80 -18.79 -3.01
C ASN A 4 -45.52 -18.51 -3.81
N SER A 5 -45.40 -17.25 -4.24
CA SER A 5 -44.16 -16.68 -4.77
C SER A 5 -43.14 -16.57 -3.64
N ILE A 6 -42.22 -17.53 -3.57
CA ILE A 6 -40.98 -17.36 -2.82
C ILE A 6 -39.99 -16.69 -3.78
N SER A 7 -39.85 -15.38 -3.61
CA SER A 7 -38.75 -14.61 -4.19
C SER A 7 -37.48 -14.97 -3.41
N VAL A 8 -36.56 -15.69 -4.04
CA VAL A 8 -35.20 -15.92 -3.52
C VAL A 8 -34.23 -15.65 -4.65
N ASN A 9 -33.82 -14.38 -4.76
CA ASN A 9 -32.41 -14.02 -4.63
C ASN A 9 -32.27 -12.53 -4.95
N ASP A 10 -32.55 -11.76 -3.91
CA ASP A 10 -32.03 -10.42 -3.68
C ASP A 10 -30.50 -10.55 -3.48
N TRP A 11 -29.76 -10.68 -4.59
CA TRP A 11 -28.33 -10.42 -4.60
C TRP A 11 -28.15 -8.91 -4.60
N SER A 12 -28.34 -8.30 -3.44
CA SER A 12 -27.76 -7.00 -3.16
C SER A 12 -26.26 -7.21 -2.91
N GLU A 13 -25.49 -7.38 -3.98
CA GLU A 13 -24.07 -7.02 -3.91
C GLU A 13 -24.02 -5.51 -3.69
N PRO A 14 -23.37 -4.99 -2.64
CA PRO A 14 -23.05 -3.57 -2.62
C PRO A 14 -22.02 -3.35 -3.73
N GLU A 15 -22.47 -2.94 -4.92
CA GLU A 15 -21.67 -2.15 -5.84
C GLU A 15 -21.23 -0.93 -5.04
N GLN A 16 -20.09 -1.03 -4.35
CA GLN A 16 -19.45 0.10 -3.72
C GLN A 16 -19.14 1.07 -4.85
N ASP A 17 -19.91 2.16 -4.88
CA ASP A 17 -19.91 3.26 -5.85
C ASP A 17 -18.68 3.30 -6.77
N LEU A 18 -18.86 2.75 -7.98
CA LEU A 18 -17.90 2.65 -9.08
C LEU A 18 -17.54 4.01 -9.71
N VAL A 19 -17.71 5.12 -8.99
CA VAL A 19 -17.39 6.45 -9.51
C VAL A 19 -15.89 6.66 -9.35
N PRO A 20 -15.13 6.77 -10.45
CA PRO A 20 -13.71 7.02 -10.34
C PRO A 20 -13.48 8.39 -9.70
N LEU A 21 -12.66 8.39 -8.67
CA LEU A 21 -12.13 9.58 -8.02
C LEU A 21 -11.26 10.36 -9.00
N THR A 22 -11.40 11.67 -8.94
CA THR A 22 -10.41 12.57 -9.51
C THR A 22 -9.11 12.48 -8.71
N ARG A 23 -8.00 12.91 -9.32
CA ARG A 23 -6.71 13.02 -8.62
C ARG A 23 -6.82 13.87 -7.35
N GLY A 24 -7.58 14.96 -7.40
CA GLY A 24 -7.77 15.84 -6.25
C GLY A 24 -8.47 15.15 -5.09
N GLU A 25 -9.49 14.34 -5.36
CA GLU A 25 -10.21 13.57 -4.34
C GLU A 25 -9.33 12.47 -3.75
N ALA A 26 -8.56 11.75 -4.57
CA ALA A 26 -7.61 10.75 -4.07
C ALA A 26 -6.54 11.37 -3.17
N VAL A 27 -6.01 12.55 -3.54
CA VAL A 27 -5.03 13.30 -2.73
C VAL A 27 -5.62 13.66 -1.35
N GLU A 28 -6.84 14.20 -1.31
CA GLU A 28 -7.48 14.56 -0.05
C GLU A 28 -7.71 13.32 0.83
N LEU A 29 -8.22 12.23 0.25
CA LEU A 29 -8.41 10.97 0.97
C LEU A 29 -7.10 10.41 1.54
N ILE A 30 -6.01 10.48 0.77
CA ILE A 30 -4.69 10.02 1.24
C ILE A 30 -4.18 10.93 2.37
N ALA A 31 -4.29 12.25 2.22
CA ALA A 31 -3.87 13.20 3.25
C ALA A 31 -4.65 12.98 4.56
N GLU A 32 -5.97 12.80 4.50
CA GLU A 32 -6.82 12.52 5.66
C GLU A 32 -6.46 11.18 6.33
N GLN A 33 -6.29 10.12 5.55
CA GLN A 33 -6.06 8.78 6.08
C GLN A 33 -4.65 8.57 6.63
N THR A 34 -3.67 9.34 6.15
CA THR A 34 -2.26 9.25 6.59
C THR A 34 -1.87 10.35 7.58
N GLY A 35 -2.66 11.43 7.68
CA GLY A 35 -2.31 12.63 8.44
C GLY A 35 -1.17 13.45 7.83
N ARG A 36 -0.76 13.14 6.59
CA ARG A 36 0.32 13.81 5.86
C ARG A 36 -0.18 15.10 5.20
N SER A 37 0.74 15.98 4.83
CA SER A 37 0.39 17.19 4.08
C SER A 37 -0.17 16.84 2.69
N ARG A 38 -0.93 17.77 2.13
CA ARG A 38 -1.48 17.64 0.78
C ARG A 38 -0.37 17.47 -0.26
N GLU A 39 0.73 18.20 -0.13
CA GLU A 39 1.87 18.13 -1.05
C GLU A 39 2.55 16.74 -1.04
N VAL A 40 2.61 16.13 0.14
CA VAL A 40 3.12 14.75 0.29
C VAL A 40 2.15 13.76 -0.35
N ALA A 41 0.85 13.89 -0.11
CA ALA A 41 -0.16 13.05 -0.76
C ALA A 41 -0.14 13.21 -2.30
N GLU A 42 0.05 14.42 -2.81
CA GLU A 42 0.23 14.69 -4.25
C GLU A 42 1.47 14.01 -4.83
N SER A 43 2.54 13.91 -4.05
CA SER A 43 3.77 13.20 -4.44
C SER A 43 3.54 11.69 -4.47
N MET A 44 2.87 11.13 -3.44
CA MET A 44 2.49 9.71 -3.40
C MET A 44 1.64 9.29 -4.60
N VAL A 45 0.61 10.08 -4.94
CA VAL A 45 -0.26 9.80 -6.11
C VAL A 45 0.52 9.90 -7.42
N ARG A 46 1.45 10.85 -7.53
CA ARG A 46 2.28 11.02 -8.73
C ARG A 46 3.19 9.81 -8.93
N ASP A 47 3.92 9.43 -7.90
CA ASP A 47 4.87 8.30 -7.97
C ASP A 47 4.13 7.00 -8.31
N TYR A 48 2.94 6.77 -7.75
CA TYR A 48 2.08 5.65 -8.13
C TYR A 48 1.70 5.65 -9.61
N LEU A 49 1.29 6.81 -10.15
CA LEU A 49 0.90 6.93 -11.55
C LEU A 49 2.11 6.80 -12.49
N ASP A 50 3.29 7.27 -12.09
CA ASP A 50 4.54 7.12 -12.84
C ASP A 50 4.99 5.65 -12.86
N ASP A 51 4.98 4.98 -11.72
CA ASP A 51 5.32 3.55 -11.59
C ASP A 51 4.33 2.68 -12.38
N THR A 52 3.03 2.93 -12.24
CA THR A 52 1.98 2.22 -12.99
C THR A 52 2.09 2.48 -14.50
N SER A 53 2.40 3.73 -14.91
CA SER A 53 2.61 4.05 -16.33
C SER A 53 3.80 3.29 -16.91
N THR A 54 4.90 3.22 -16.16
CA THR A 54 6.11 2.50 -16.55
C THR A 54 5.83 1.01 -16.73
N ARG A 55 5.10 0.41 -15.79
CA ARG A 55 4.72 -1.01 -15.81
C ARG A 55 3.83 -1.36 -17.00
N LEU A 56 2.82 -0.55 -17.28
CA LEU A 56 1.87 -0.80 -18.36
C LEU A 56 2.44 -0.43 -19.74
N GLY A 57 3.52 0.34 -19.79
CA GLY A 57 4.14 0.81 -21.03
C GLY A 57 3.39 1.97 -21.70
N TYR A 58 2.45 2.60 -20.99
CA TYR A 58 1.72 3.79 -21.44
C TYR A 58 1.24 4.63 -20.26
N SER A 59 0.95 5.91 -20.50
CA SER A 59 0.57 6.84 -19.43
C SER A 59 -0.84 6.59 -18.89
N VAL A 60 -0.95 6.40 -17.57
CA VAL A 60 -2.22 6.31 -16.81
C VAL A 60 -2.60 7.60 -16.09
N HIS A 61 -1.88 8.70 -16.32
CA HIS A 61 -2.05 9.94 -15.56
C HIS A 61 -3.44 10.59 -15.65
N ARG A 62 -4.24 10.17 -16.63
CA ARG A 62 -5.60 10.65 -16.90
C ARG A 62 -6.68 9.64 -16.49
N TRP A 63 -6.29 8.50 -15.94
CA TRP A 63 -7.24 7.53 -15.41
C TRP A 63 -7.88 8.10 -14.13
N GLY A 64 -9.15 7.79 -13.94
CA GLY A 64 -9.76 7.97 -12.64
C GLY A 64 -9.19 6.92 -11.68
N LEU A 65 -9.07 7.29 -10.42
CA LEU A 65 -8.59 6.42 -9.35
C LEU A 65 -9.78 5.83 -8.60
N ASP A 66 -9.64 4.67 -8.00
CA ASP A 66 -10.66 4.11 -7.11
C ASP A 66 -10.14 3.95 -5.67
N SER A 67 -11.00 3.40 -4.80
CA SER A 67 -10.65 3.17 -3.41
C SER A 67 -9.57 2.10 -3.23
N GLY A 68 -9.45 1.17 -4.18
CA GLY A 68 -8.36 0.20 -4.25
C GLY A 68 -7.03 0.88 -4.55
N ASP A 69 -7.00 1.78 -5.53
CA ASP A 69 -5.81 2.56 -5.84
C ASP A 69 -5.36 3.41 -4.64
N VAL A 70 -6.30 4.06 -3.94
CA VAL A 70 -5.99 4.84 -2.72
C VAL A 70 -5.39 3.94 -1.63
N ALA A 71 -5.91 2.73 -1.44
CA ALA A 71 -5.37 1.78 -0.47
C ALA A 71 -3.96 1.29 -0.85
N GLU A 72 -3.73 1.03 -2.14
CA GLU A 72 -2.43 0.64 -2.68
C GLU A 72 -1.41 1.77 -2.50
N ILE A 73 -1.75 3.00 -2.87
CA ILE A 73 -0.89 4.18 -2.69
C ILE A 73 -0.48 4.36 -1.22
N ARG A 74 -1.42 4.18 -0.30
CA ARG A 74 -1.11 4.25 1.14
C ARG A 74 -0.14 3.15 1.53
N ARG A 75 -0.47 1.89 1.25
CA ARG A 75 0.37 0.73 1.61
C ARG A 75 1.80 0.90 1.08
N ASP A 76 1.94 1.31 -0.18
CA ASP A 76 3.20 1.23 -0.91
C ASP A 76 4.06 2.47 -0.81
N TYR A 77 3.50 3.61 -0.42
CA TYR A 77 4.24 4.88 -0.37
C TYR A 77 4.20 5.56 1.01
N GLU A 78 3.37 5.11 1.98
CA GLU A 78 3.31 5.74 3.32
C GLU A 78 4.59 5.60 4.15
N TRP A 79 5.47 4.68 3.78
CA TRP A 79 6.70 4.38 4.51
C TRP A 79 7.92 5.14 3.96
N ILE A 80 7.70 5.92 2.88
CA ILE A 80 8.68 6.82 2.26
C ILE A 80 8.69 8.15 3.04
N ASP A 81 9.89 8.65 3.30
CA ASP A 81 10.13 9.92 3.98
C ASP A 81 10.15 11.09 2.98
N TYR A 82 8.99 11.38 2.40
CA TYR A 82 8.82 12.52 1.49
C TYR A 82 9.17 13.86 2.13
N GLU A 83 9.04 14.00 3.45
CA GLU A 83 9.38 15.23 4.18
C GLU A 83 10.89 15.47 4.20
N ALA A 84 11.68 14.39 4.24
CA ALA A 84 13.13 14.43 4.02
C ALA A 84 13.53 14.49 2.52
N GLY A 85 12.56 14.51 1.60
CA GLY A 85 12.81 14.49 0.16
C GLY A 85 13.27 13.13 -0.37
N GLU A 86 12.98 12.05 0.35
CA GLU A 86 13.29 10.69 -0.08
C GLU A 86 12.46 10.31 -1.32
N ASN A 87 13.09 9.70 -2.33
CA ASN A 87 12.39 9.12 -3.47
C ASN A 87 12.15 7.61 -3.27
N PRO A 88 11.26 6.97 -4.05
CA PRO A 88 10.94 5.55 -3.90
C PRO A 88 12.16 4.61 -3.98
N ALA A 89 13.15 4.90 -4.82
CA ALA A 89 14.34 4.06 -4.96
C ALA A 89 15.23 4.12 -3.70
N ASP A 90 15.43 5.31 -3.13
CA ASP A 90 16.17 5.50 -1.88
C ASP A 90 15.44 4.83 -0.70
N ALA A 91 14.11 4.95 -0.66
CA ALA A 91 13.29 4.27 0.32
C ALA A 91 13.47 2.75 0.21
N ARG A 92 13.39 2.16 -0.99
CA ARG A 92 13.60 0.72 -1.20
C ARG A 92 15.00 0.28 -0.76
N ALA A 93 16.03 1.07 -1.05
CA ALA A 93 17.37 0.80 -0.56
C ALA A 93 17.45 0.81 0.98
N ARG A 94 16.81 1.79 1.64
CA ARG A 94 16.69 1.84 3.11
C ARG A 94 15.92 0.65 3.67
N ALA A 95 14.83 0.24 3.01
CA ALA A 95 14.08 -0.94 3.38
C ALA A 95 14.93 -2.20 3.30
N ALA A 96 15.75 -2.37 2.26
CA ALA A 96 16.67 -3.50 2.11
C ALA A 96 17.69 -3.57 3.27
N VAL A 97 18.24 -2.42 3.66
CA VAL A 97 19.17 -2.33 4.80
C VAL A 97 18.46 -2.71 6.11
N ASN A 98 17.25 -2.22 6.33
CA ASN A 98 16.44 -2.58 7.51
C ASN A 98 16.11 -4.07 7.53
N ALA A 99 15.71 -4.65 6.39
CA ALA A 99 15.42 -6.06 6.26
C ALA A 99 16.62 -6.93 6.66
N ALA A 100 17.80 -6.61 6.13
CA ALA A 100 19.04 -7.30 6.47
C ALA A 100 19.42 -7.16 7.95
N GLY A 101 19.23 -5.97 8.54
CA GLY A 101 19.48 -5.71 9.96
C GLY A 101 18.55 -6.53 10.87
N TRP A 102 17.26 -6.58 10.55
CA TRP A 102 16.30 -7.39 11.29
C TRP A 102 16.51 -8.89 11.12
N ALA A 103 16.87 -9.35 9.92
CA ALA A 103 17.21 -10.75 9.68
C ALA A 103 18.45 -11.18 10.49
N THR A 104 19.47 -10.30 10.57
CA THR A 104 20.65 -10.53 11.40
C THR A 104 20.27 -10.62 12.89
N THR A 105 19.39 -9.73 13.35
CA THR A 105 18.86 -9.75 14.72
C THR A 105 18.11 -11.06 15.00
N ALA A 106 17.22 -11.48 14.11
CA ALA A 106 16.43 -12.70 14.24
C ALA A 106 17.31 -13.96 14.30
N ALA A 107 18.43 -13.98 13.56
CA ALA A 107 19.40 -15.07 13.57
C ALA A 107 20.27 -15.11 14.84
N ALA A 108 20.51 -13.96 15.47
CA ALA A 108 21.36 -13.84 16.66
C ALA A 108 20.60 -14.10 17.98
N VAL A 109 19.28 -13.98 17.98
CA VAL A 109 18.45 -14.17 19.18
C VAL A 109 18.32 -15.64 19.51
N ASP A 110 18.50 -15.98 20.78
CA ASP A 110 18.17 -17.28 21.29
C ASP A 110 16.64 -17.51 21.26
N ARG A 111 16.21 -18.32 20.30
CA ARG A 111 14.80 -18.63 20.07
C ARG A 111 14.17 -19.40 21.23
N GLU A 112 14.94 -20.18 21.95
CA GLU A 112 14.46 -20.99 23.08
C GLU A 112 14.15 -20.09 24.28
N HIS A 113 15.00 -19.09 24.53
CA HIS A 113 14.87 -18.20 25.67
C HIS A 113 14.11 -16.90 25.37
N SER A 114 13.88 -16.56 24.10
CA SER A 114 13.18 -15.34 23.69
C SER A 114 12.33 -15.50 22.42
N PRO A 115 11.35 -16.41 22.42
CA PRO A 115 10.54 -16.71 21.22
C PRO A 115 9.73 -15.49 20.74
N GLY A 116 9.18 -14.68 21.66
CA GLY A 116 8.41 -13.49 21.29
C GLY A 116 9.23 -12.39 20.61
N TYR A 117 10.48 -12.21 21.05
CA TYR A 117 11.38 -11.24 20.42
C TYR A 117 11.84 -11.74 19.05
N THR A 118 12.15 -13.03 18.92
CA THR A 118 12.50 -13.63 17.62
C THR A 118 11.37 -13.47 16.61
N ALA A 119 10.13 -13.84 16.98
CA ALA A 119 8.97 -13.70 16.10
C ALA A 119 8.75 -12.25 15.65
N ARG A 120 8.97 -11.29 16.55
CA ARG A 120 8.93 -9.87 16.20
C ARG A 120 10.03 -9.49 15.21
N ALA A 121 11.26 -9.96 15.41
CA ALA A 121 12.38 -9.68 14.50
C ALA A 121 12.14 -10.29 13.11
N ASP A 122 11.63 -11.52 13.04
CA ASP A 122 11.23 -12.17 11.79
C ASP A 122 10.14 -11.36 11.06
N LEU A 123 9.10 -10.91 11.78
CA LEU A 123 8.04 -10.07 11.20
C LEU A 123 8.58 -8.73 10.67
N GLN A 124 9.51 -8.09 11.39
CA GLN A 124 10.13 -6.86 10.92
C GLN A 124 11.00 -7.10 9.68
N ALA A 125 11.78 -8.18 9.67
CA ALA A 125 12.59 -8.54 8.51
C ALA A 125 11.72 -8.77 7.27
N ALA A 126 10.61 -9.50 7.40
CA ALA A 126 9.68 -9.76 6.32
C ALA A 126 9.00 -8.48 5.78
N MET A 127 8.45 -7.66 6.67
CA MET A 127 7.82 -6.39 6.29
C MET A 127 8.79 -5.46 5.56
N TRP A 128 10.03 -5.34 6.04
CA TRP A 128 11.03 -4.50 5.36
C TRP A 128 11.54 -5.13 4.07
N ALA A 129 11.58 -6.46 3.97
CA ALA A 129 11.90 -7.14 2.72
C ALA A 129 10.83 -6.88 1.65
N GLU A 130 9.55 -6.97 2.00
CA GLU A 130 8.43 -6.63 1.11
C GLU A 130 8.53 -5.18 0.59
N ARG A 131 8.87 -4.23 1.46
CA ARG A 131 9.09 -2.83 1.08
C ARG A 131 10.36 -2.59 0.26
N ALA A 132 11.35 -3.48 0.39
CA ALA A 132 12.58 -3.43 -0.39
C ALA A 132 12.37 -3.98 -1.80
N GLU A 133 11.38 -4.86 -1.97
CA GLU A 133 10.90 -5.27 -3.27
C GLU A 133 10.23 -4.09 -3.96
N ASP A 134 10.15 -4.16 -5.29
CA ASP A 134 9.64 -3.09 -6.11
C ASP A 134 8.10 -3.08 -6.07
N GLY A 135 7.52 -2.85 -4.88
CA GLY A 135 6.07 -2.64 -4.60
C GLY A 135 5.11 -3.71 -5.09
N TRP A 136 5.61 -4.80 -5.68
CA TRP A 136 4.82 -5.69 -6.51
C TRP A 136 5.20 -7.14 -6.24
N SER A 137 4.49 -7.77 -5.30
CA SER A 137 4.33 -9.22 -5.27
C SER A 137 3.24 -9.61 -6.27
N ALA A 138 3.61 -10.43 -7.27
CA ALA A 138 2.71 -10.95 -8.31
C ALA A 138 1.59 -11.85 -7.76
#